data_AF-A0A7Y0QFW8-F1
#
_entry.id   AF-A0A7Y0QFW8-F1
#
_cell.length_a   1.000
_cell.length_b   1.000
_cell.length_c   1.000
_cell.angle_alpha   90.00
_cell.angle_beta   90.00
_cell.angle_gamma   90.00
#
_symmetry.space_group_name_H-M   'P 1'
#
loop_
_entity.id
_entity.type
_entity.pdbx_description
1 polymer ?
#
loop_
_entity_poly.entity_id
_entity_poly.type
_entity_poly.pdbx_seq_one_letter_code
_entity_poly.pdbx_strand_id
1 'polypeptide(L)'
;MSNETHELQAKGPHVPTEERALRRLGQAIELGHLEDLTGIFVRTAPRYLVTYMNSQRGGRLSSATVVTVTNQSTRPNRVTVSWYKGFSDDTSPVGQSTFSIPPDYTVDFATRNLPGEVTITNSVPNPELTFDEGRAIVSSTYREIAVSARVYYARGDNDLDLVAVTDSKVVRINEGNVGD
;
A
#
# COMPACT_ATOMS: atom_id res chain seq x y z
N MET A 1 14.45 -20.43 -17.92
CA MET A 1 14.39 -19.93 -16.53
C MET A 1 14.42 -18.42 -16.64
N SER A 2 13.23 -17.81 -16.57
CA SER A 2 12.99 -16.40 -16.91
C SER A 2 13.46 -15.47 -15.79
N ASN A 3 14.14 -14.38 -16.19
CA ASN A 3 14.59 -13.26 -15.36
C ASN A 3 13.41 -12.37 -14.94
N GLU A 4 12.43 -12.91 -14.22
CA GLU A 4 11.22 -12.14 -13.82
C GLU A 4 11.43 -11.26 -12.57
N THR A 5 12.59 -11.32 -11.92
CA THR A 5 12.84 -10.63 -10.63
C THR A 5 13.29 -9.17 -10.74
N HIS A 6 13.49 -8.62 -11.94
CA HIS A 6 14.00 -7.24 -12.12
C HIS A 6 13.09 -6.30 -12.94
N GLU A 7 11.84 -6.68 -13.19
CA GLU A 7 10.86 -5.78 -13.85
C GLU A 7 10.03 -4.93 -12.87
N LEU A 8 10.37 -4.95 -11.59
CA LEU A 8 10.01 -3.83 -10.72
C LEU A 8 10.86 -2.61 -11.14
N GLN A 9 10.22 -1.61 -11.77
CA GLN A 9 10.62 -0.19 -11.78
C GLN A 9 11.45 0.40 -12.96
N ALA A 10 11.05 0.19 -14.22
CA ALA A 10 11.58 1.04 -15.32
C ALA A 10 10.52 1.69 -16.24
N LYS A 11 9.26 1.24 -16.21
CA LYS A 11 8.20 1.73 -17.13
C LYS A 11 6.81 1.83 -16.48
N GLY A 12 6.75 2.29 -15.24
CA GLY A 12 5.49 2.62 -14.58
C GLY A 12 5.07 4.07 -14.83
N PRO A 13 3.78 4.42 -14.82
CA PRO A 13 3.26 5.78 -15.04
C PRO A 13 3.71 6.84 -14.02
N HIS A 14 4.43 6.45 -12.97
CA HIS A 14 5.00 7.33 -11.93
C HIS A 14 6.50 7.16 -11.73
N VAL A 15 7.20 6.58 -12.70
CA VAL A 15 8.66 6.79 -12.76
C VAL A 15 8.87 8.30 -12.90
N PRO A 16 9.66 8.95 -12.02
CA PRO A 16 9.88 10.38 -12.11
C PRO A 16 10.31 10.75 -13.53
N THR A 17 9.69 11.75 -14.13
CA THR A 17 10.12 12.25 -15.45
C THR A 17 11.33 13.17 -15.32
N GLU A 18 11.57 13.71 -14.12
CA GLU A 18 12.74 14.52 -13.83
C GLU A 18 14.01 13.67 -13.66
N GLU A 19 15.03 14.04 -14.41
CA GLU A 19 16.31 13.32 -14.49
C GLU A 19 17.05 13.21 -13.15
N ARG A 20 16.84 14.18 -12.24
CA ARG A 20 17.43 14.15 -10.89
C ARG A 20 16.73 13.13 -9.99
N ALA A 21 15.42 13.00 -10.10
CA ALA A 21 14.62 12.04 -9.34
C ALA A 21 14.85 10.61 -9.85
N LEU A 22 14.98 10.43 -11.17
CA LEU A 22 15.41 9.17 -11.80
C LEU A 22 16.76 8.68 -11.29
N ARG A 23 17.77 9.56 -11.22
CA ARG A 23 19.10 9.20 -10.70
C ARG A 23 19.08 8.76 -9.24
N ARG A 24 18.25 9.41 -8.41
CA ARG A 24 18.06 9.03 -7.00
C ARG A 24 17.34 7.69 -6.86
N LEU A 25 16.32 7.45 -7.68
CA LEU A 25 15.62 6.17 -7.73
C LEU A 25 16.56 5.05 -8.18
N GLY A 26 17.33 5.26 -9.26
CA GLY A 26 18.33 4.33 -9.75
C GLY A 26 19.37 3.97 -8.69
N GLN A 27 19.91 4.97 -7.97
CA GLN A 27 20.81 4.71 -6.84
C GLN A 27 20.15 3.91 -5.71
N ALA A 28 18.88 4.16 -5.40
CA ALA A 28 18.17 3.39 -4.38
C ALA A 28 17.95 1.93 -4.80
N ILE A 29 17.75 1.66 -6.10
CA ILE A 29 17.66 0.31 -6.67
C ILE A 29 19.03 -0.36 -6.60
N GLU A 30 20.09 0.30 -7.05
CA GLU A 30 21.47 -0.21 -7.04
C GLU A 30 21.98 -0.55 -5.64
N LEU A 31 21.57 0.22 -4.63
CA LEU A 31 21.93 0.00 -3.23
C LEU A 31 21.10 -1.11 -2.54
N GLY A 32 20.19 -1.78 -3.25
CA GLY A 32 19.33 -2.83 -2.69
C GLY A 32 18.28 -2.31 -1.70
N HIS A 33 18.02 -1.00 -1.70
CA HIS A 33 17.10 -0.38 -0.76
C HIS A 33 15.63 -0.58 -1.12
N LEU A 34 15.30 -1.17 -2.28
CA LEU A 34 13.93 -1.27 -2.82
C LEU A 34 13.44 -2.73 -2.95
N GLU A 35 14.12 -3.68 -2.32
CA GLU A 35 13.74 -5.09 -2.36
C GLU A 35 12.35 -5.34 -1.73
N ASP A 36 11.63 -6.32 -2.27
CA ASP A 36 10.39 -6.83 -1.69
C ASP A 36 10.74 -7.65 -0.43
N LEU A 37 10.66 -6.99 0.72
CA LEU A 37 11.07 -7.58 2.00
C LEU A 37 9.89 -8.29 2.69
N THR A 38 9.16 -9.14 1.97
CA THR A 38 8.06 -9.94 2.54
C THR A 38 8.51 -10.68 3.81
N GLY A 39 7.72 -10.60 4.89
CA GLY A 39 7.88 -11.46 6.07
C GLY A 39 8.61 -10.89 7.29
N ILE A 40 9.14 -9.66 7.28
CA ILE A 40 9.71 -9.04 8.51
C ILE A 40 8.70 -8.07 9.11
N PHE A 41 8.24 -8.38 10.32
CA PHE A 41 7.30 -7.56 11.08
C PHE A 41 8.04 -6.38 11.72
N VAL A 42 7.72 -5.14 11.33
CA VAL A 42 8.28 -3.94 11.97
C VAL A 42 7.47 -3.65 13.24
N ARG A 43 8.04 -3.92 14.42
CA ARG A 43 7.40 -3.71 15.73
C ARG A 43 7.77 -2.38 16.42
N THR A 44 8.65 -1.57 15.84
CA THR A 44 9.02 -0.25 16.38
C THR A 44 8.13 0.82 15.75
N ALA A 45 7.46 1.62 16.58
CA ALA A 45 6.41 2.58 16.21
C ALA A 45 6.81 3.57 15.09
N PRO A 46 5.83 4.09 14.31
CA PRO A 46 4.37 4.15 14.53
C PRO A 46 3.58 3.10 13.74
N ARG A 47 2.38 2.82 14.26
CA ARG A 47 1.39 1.96 13.63
C ARG A 47 0.10 2.74 13.38
N TYR A 48 -0.45 2.67 12.18
CA TYR A 48 -1.74 3.28 11.83
C TYR A 48 -2.74 2.17 11.52
N LEU A 49 -3.93 2.24 12.11
CA LEU A 49 -5.06 1.38 11.81
C LEU A 49 -5.90 2.05 10.74
N VAL A 50 -6.15 1.33 9.65
CA VAL A 50 -7.01 1.74 8.55
C VAL A 50 -8.17 0.77 8.48
N THR A 51 -9.42 1.26 8.45
CA THR A 51 -10.57 0.42 8.12
C THR A 51 -10.62 0.23 6.60
N TYR A 52 -10.77 -0.99 6.11
CA TYR A 52 -10.90 -1.23 4.67
C TYR A 52 -12.16 -2.01 4.36
N MET A 53 -12.79 -1.69 3.23
CA MET A 53 -13.99 -2.39 2.77
C MET A 53 -13.63 -3.55 1.84
N ASN A 54 -14.49 -4.56 1.89
CA ASN A 54 -14.38 -5.82 1.14
C ASN A 54 -14.02 -5.58 -0.33
N SER A 55 -13.07 -6.35 -0.83
CA SER A 55 -12.58 -6.30 -2.20
C SER A 55 -13.30 -7.36 -3.05
N GLN A 56 -14.60 -7.20 -3.29
CA GLN A 56 -15.39 -8.18 -4.06
C GLN A 56 -14.93 -8.17 -5.53
N ARG A 57 -14.64 -9.34 -6.11
CA ARG A 57 -14.50 -9.53 -7.56
C ARG A 57 -15.66 -10.38 -8.09
N GLY A 58 -16.09 -10.11 -9.33
CA GLY A 58 -17.12 -10.89 -10.03
C GLY A 58 -18.59 -10.59 -9.62
N GLY A 59 -18.81 -9.58 -8.78
CA GLY A 59 -20.14 -9.03 -8.50
C GLY A 59 -20.49 -7.87 -9.43
N ARG A 60 -21.73 -7.36 -9.33
CA ARG A 60 -22.15 -6.13 -10.03
C ARG A 60 -21.34 -4.90 -9.64
N LEU A 61 -20.70 -4.92 -8.47
CA LEU A 61 -19.87 -3.87 -7.91
C LEU A 61 -18.64 -4.55 -7.31
N SER A 62 -17.47 -4.00 -7.59
CA SER A 62 -16.20 -4.39 -7.00
C SER A 62 -15.67 -3.23 -6.17
N SER A 63 -14.75 -3.55 -5.25
CA SER A 63 -14.03 -2.51 -4.51
C SER A 63 -12.57 -2.87 -4.32
N ALA A 64 -11.75 -1.87 -4.05
CA ALA A 64 -10.37 -2.03 -3.64
C ALA A 64 -10.02 -0.90 -2.69
N THR A 65 -9.35 -1.23 -1.59
CA THR A 65 -8.82 -0.22 -0.68
C THR A 65 -7.37 0.02 -1.01
N VAL A 66 -7.01 1.30 -1.13
CA VAL A 66 -5.64 1.77 -1.34
C VAL A 66 -5.22 2.58 -0.13
N VAL A 67 -4.12 2.15 0.48
CA VAL A 67 -3.41 2.85 1.55
C VAL A 67 -2.19 3.54 0.94
N THR A 68 -2.21 4.86 0.95
CA THR A 68 -1.14 5.72 0.44
C THR A 68 -0.24 6.11 1.60
N VAL A 69 1.06 5.87 1.46
CA VAL A 69 2.05 6.23 2.49
C VAL A 69 3.13 7.12 1.90
N THR A 70 3.30 8.31 2.48
CA THR A 70 4.38 9.23 2.14
C THR A 70 5.46 9.18 3.21
N ASN A 71 6.71 8.94 2.81
CA ASN A 71 7.84 9.02 3.73
C ASN A 71 8.29 10.48 3.90
N GLN A 72 8.16 10.99 5.12
CA GLN A 72 8.59 12.34 5.52
C GLN A 72 9.92 12.33 6.27
N SER A 73 10.53 11.16 6.48
CA SER A 73 11.85 11.05 7.08
C SER A 73 12.95 11.36 6.05
N THR A 74 14.12 11.77 6.53
CA THR A 74 15.30 12.04 5.69
C THR A 74 16.03 10.78 5.22
N ARG A 75 15.50 9.58 5.53
CA ARG A 75 16.11 8.27 5.22
C ARG A 75 15.09 7.37 4.53
N PRO A 76 15.51 6.35 3.78
CA PRO A 76 14.59 5.31 3.33
C PRO A 76 13.85 4.72 4.52
N ASN A 77 12.52 4.70 4.46
CA ASN A 77 11.67 4.20 5.53
C ASN A 77 10.96 2.96 5.06
N ARG A 78 11.21 1.85 5.75
CA ARG A 78 10.56 0.59 5.46
C ARG A 78 9.16 0.61 6.06
N VAL A 79 8.17 0.40 5.20
CA VAL A 79 6.75 0.40 5.54
C VAL A 79 6.16 -0.96 5.21
N THR A 80 5.37 -1.49 6.13
CA THR A 80 4.63 -2.73 5.98
C THR A 80 3.15 -2.45 6.18
N VAL A 81 2.32 -2.89 5.24
CA VAL A 81 0.87 -2.89 5.39
C VAL A 81 0.39 -4.32 5.56
N SER A 82 -0.10 -4.63 6.76
CA SER A 82 -0.65 -5.94 7.11
C SER A 82 -2.17 -5.85 7.14
N TRP A 83 -2.84 -6.74 6.42
CA TRP A 83 -4.29 -6.77 6.27
C TRP A 83 -4.88 -7.89 7.11
N TYR A 84 -6.00 -7.62 7.77
CA TYR A 84 -6.68 -8.53 8.69
C TYR A 84 -8.16 -8.63 8.33
N LYS A 85 -8.77 -9.77 8.63
CA LYS A 85 -10.23 -9.92 8.53
C LYS A 85 -10.93 -9.23 9.70
N GLY A 86 -12.19 -8.85 9.51
CA GLY A 86 -13.07 -8.55 10.63
C GLY A 86 -13.07 -9.71 11.64
N PHE A 87 -13.08 -9.39 12.94
CA PHE A 87 -13.07 -10.36 14.04
C PHE A 87 -11.83 -11.27 14.15
N SER A 88 -10.72 -10.98 13.44
CA SER A 88 -9.42 -11.59 13.73
C SER A 88 -8.56 -10.72 14.64
N ASP A 89 -7.66 -11.34 15.40
CA ASP A 89 -6.63 -10.63 16.17
C ASP A 89 -5.45 -10.19 15.29
N ASP A 90 -4.53 -9.43 15.86
CA ASP A 90 -3.35 -8.87 15.17
C ASP A 90 -2.26 -9.90 14.85
N THR A 91 -2.41 -11.17 15.28
CA THR A 91 -1.38 -12.21 15.13
C THR A 91 -1.44 -12.92 13.78
N SER A 92 -2.58 -12.82 13.09
CA SER A 92 -2.87 -13.62 11.89
C SER A 92 -3.31 -12.71 10.73
N PRO A 93 -2.39 -11.97 10.08
CA PRO A 93 -2.73 -11.22 8.88
C PRO A 93 -3.12 -12.16 7.74
N VAL A 94 -4.12 -11.77 6.96
CA VAL A 94 -4.56 -12.51 5.76
C VAL A 94 -3.81 -12.09 4.50
N GLY A 95 -3.12 -10.96 4.55
CA GLY A 95 -2.20 -10.51 3.52
C GLY A 95 -1.23 -9.50 4.09
N GLN A 96 -0.05 -9.42 3.51
CA GLN A 96 0.93 -8.41 3.87
C GLN A 96 1.68 -7.98 2.62
N SER A 97 2.02 -6.70 2.59
CA SER A 97 2.93 -6.13 1.60
C SER A 97 3.91 -5.22 2.33
N THR A 98 5.13 -5.13 1.82
CA THR A 98 6.20 -4.31 2.38
C THR A 98 6.92 -3.57 1.29
N PHE A 99 7.27 -2.31 1.55
CA PHE A 99 8.06 -1.51 0.63
C PHE A 99 9.02 -0.63 1.42
N SER A 100 10.17 -0.33 0.81
CA SER A 100 11.10 0.65 1.36
C SER A 100 10.95 1.95 0.58
N ILE A 101 10.44 2.98 1.24
CA ILE A 101 10.04 4.23 0.60
C ILE A 101 11.17 5.24 0.75
N PRO A 102 11.77 5.76 -0.34
CA PRO A 102 12.78 6.81 -0.24
C PRO A 102 12.23 8.11 0.40
N PRO A 103 13.10 9.00 0.92
CA PRO A 103 12.68 10.31 1.43
C PRO A 103 11.88 11.12 0.42
N ASP A 104 10.75 11.70 0.83
CA ASP A 104 9.84 12.52 0.03
C ASP A 104 9.06 11.76 -1.07
N TYR A 105 9.12 10.43 -1.07
CA TYR A 105 8.33 9.59 -2.00
C TYR A 105 7.06 9.07 -1.35
N THR A 106 6.09 8.75 -2.21
CA THR A 106 4.80 8.17 -1.86
C THR A 106 4.64 6.83 -2.55
N VAL A 107 4.07 5.86 -1.83
CA VAL A 107 3.81 4.50 -2.32
C VAL A 107 2.39 4.08 -1.94
N ASP A 108 1.69 3.49 -2.89
CA ASP A 108 0.33 2.98 -2.76
C ASP A 108 0.30 1.46 -2.54
N PHE A 109 -0.31 1.06 -1.44
CA PHE A 109 -0.54 -0.33 -1.04
C PHE A 109 -2.00 -0.66 -1.22
N ALA A 110 -2.34 -1.62 -2.08
CA ALA A 110 -3.73 -1.93 -2.39
C ALA A 110 -4.12 -3.35 -1.96
N THR A 111 -5.40 -3.57 -1.67
CA THR A 111 -5.95 -4.90 -1.37
C THR A 111 -5.90 -5.82 -2.59
N ARG A 112 -5.97 -5.26 -3.80
CA ARG A 112 -5.83 -5.92 -5.10
C ARG A 112 -5.37 -4.90 -6.14
N ASN A 113 -4.88 -5.37 -7.29
CA ASN A 113 -4.56 -4.51 -8.41
C ASN A 113 -5.81 -3.79 -8.94
N LEU A 114 -5.63 -2.51 -9.32
CA LEU A 114 -6.60 -1.69 -10.05
C LEU A 114 -5.97 -1.21 -11.36
N PRO A 115 -6.78 -0.89 -12.40
CA PRO A 115 -6.26 -0.28 -13.62
C PRO A 115 -5.56 1.04 -13.32
N GLY A 116 -4.44 1.29 -14.00
CA GLY A 116 -3.65 2.52 -13.81
C GLY A 116 -4.40 3.80 -14.17
N GLU A 117 -5.46 3.70 -14.97
CA GLU A 117 -6.40 4.78 -15.29
C GLU A 117 -7.24 5.22 -14.09
N VAL A 118 -7.41 4.36 -13.08
CA VAL A 118 -8.18 4.63 -11.86
C VAL A 118 -7.26 5.12 -10.75
N THR A 119 -6.26 4.32 -10.41
CA THR A 119 -5.24 4.62 -9.39
C THR A 119 -4.07 3.68 -9.60
N ILE A 120 -2.90 4.08 -9.11
CA ILE A 120 -1.73 3.22 -9.14
C ILE A 120 -1.69 2.38 -7.87
N THR A 121 -1.28 1.13 -8.04
CA THR A 121 -1.10 0.17 -6.95
C THR A 121 0.33 -0.34 -7.01
N ASN A 122 1.22 0.26 -6.20
CA ASN A 122 2.64 -0.09 -6.21
C ASN A 122 2.92 -1.44 -5.55
N SER A 123 2.10 -1.81 -4.56
CA SER A 123 2.24 -3.09 -3.90
C SER A 123 0.90 -3.66 -3.47
N VAL A 124 0.76 -4.97 -3.67
CA VAL A 124 -0.46 -5.74 -3.42
C VAL A 124 -0.05 -7.00 -2.67
N PRO A 125 -0.80 -7.45 -1.65
CA PRO A 125 -0.52 -8.73 -1.01
C PRO A 125 -0.67 -9.88 -2.00
N ASN A 126 0.09 -10.96 -1.80
CA ASN A 126 -0.03 -12.20 -2.55
C ASN A 126 -0.46 -13.34 -1.61
N PRO A 127 -1.66 -13.95 -1.78
CA PRO A 127 -2.66 -13.65 -2.81
C PRO A 127 -3.34 -12.30 -2.60
N GLU A 128 -3.86 -11.73 -3.70
CA GLU A 128 -4.71 -10.53 -3.62
C GLU A 128 -5.92 -10.80 -2.73
N LEU A 129 -6.36 -9.78 -1.99
CA LEU A 129 -7.54 -9.89 -1.15
C LEU A 129 -8.77 -9.76 -2.06
N THR A 130 -9.51 -10.86 -2.17
CA THR A 130 -10.71 -10.98 -3.00
C THR A 130 -11.99 -11.15 -2.17
N PHE A 131 -11.86 -11.14 -0.84
CA PHE A 131 -12.94 -11.30 0.10
C PHE A 131 -12.63 -10.63 1.44
N ASP A 132 -13.70 -10.21 2.13
CA ASP A 132 -13.80 -9.74 3.51
C ASP A 132 -13.48 -8.26 3.79
N GLU A 133 -14.31 -7.63 4.62
CA GLU A 133 -14.04 -6.35 5.27
C GLU A 133 -13.08 -6.56 6.45
N GLY A 134 -12.31 -5.55 6.81
CA GLY A 134 -11.50 -5.62 8.01
C GLY A 134 -10.68 -4.39 8.29
N ARG A 135 -9.46 -4.62 8.81
CA ARG A 135 -8.52 -3.57 9.16
C ARG A 135 -7.16 -3.82 8.53
N ALA A 136 -6.49 -2.76 8.11
CA ALA A 136 -5.09 -2.76 7.76
C ALA A 136 -4.28 -2.08 8.87
N ILE A 137 -3.07 -2.56 9.09
CA ILE A 137 -2.12 -1.96 10.01
C ILE A 137 -0.90 -1.55 9.20
N VAL A 138 -0.68 -0.25 9.11
CA VAL A 138 0.51 0.36 8.50
C VAL A 138 1.56 0.49 9.58
N SER A 139 2.68 -0.22 9.46
CA SER A 139 3.81 -0.15 10.37
C SER A 139 5.03 0.39 9.62
N SER A 140 5.89 1.15 10.29
CA SER A 140 7.07 1.74 9.65
C SER A 140 8.28 1.79 10.57
N THR A 141 9.49 1.77 10.01
CA THR A 141 10.73 1.84 10.81
C THR A 141 10.89 3.20 11.50
N TYR A 142 10.55 4.29 10.78
CA TYR A 142 10.59 5.66 11.29
C TYR A 142 9.20 6.28 11.34
N ARG A 143 9.00 7.22 12.26
CA ARG A 143 7.67 7.78 12.55
C ARG A 143 7.17 8.87 11.63
N GLU A 144 8.10 9.44 10.89
CA GLU A 144 7.85 10.51 9.95
C GLU A 144 7.26 9.91 8.67
N ILE A 145 5.99 9.48 8.76
CA ILE A 145 5.17 9.07 7.63
C ILE A 145 3.81 9.76 7.69
N ALA A 146 3.27 10.10 6.51
CA ALA A 146 1.87 10.43 6.35
C ALA A 146 1.13 9.21 5.77
N VAL A 147 -0.08 8.94 6.27
CA VAL A 147 -0.91 7.82 5.82
C VAL A 147 -2.28 8.36 5.41
N SER A 148 -2.71 8.01 4.20
CA SER A 148 -4.06 8.25 3.68
C SER A 148 -4.63 6.92 3.22
N ALA A 149 -5.95 6.77 3.23
CA ALA A 149 -6.60 5.55 2.75
C ALA A 149 -7.90 5.87 2.04
N ARG A 150 -8.12 5.23 0.89
CA ARG A 150 -9.31 5.39 0.06
C ARG A 150 -9.86 4.04 -0.35
N VAL A 151 -11.18 3.94 -0.43
CA VAL A 151 -11.89 2.81 -1.02
C VAL A 151 -12.42 3.25 -2.38
N TYR A 152 -12.02 2.54 -3.42
CA TYR A 152 -12.54 2.70 -4.77
C TYR A 152 -13.64 1.67 -4.99
N TYR A 153 -14.77 2.11 -5.53
CA TYR A 153 -15.86 1.24 -5.95
C TYR A 153 -15.99 1.31 -7.46
N ALA A 154 -15.88 0.15 -8.13
CA ALA A 154 -15.92 0.06 -9.58
C ALA A 154 -16.96 -0.97 -10.05
N ARG A 155 -17.30 -0.93 -11.33
CA ARG A 155 -18.17 -1.90 -12.01
C ARG A 155 -17.51 -2.43 -13.27
N GLY A 156 -18.08 -3.51 -13.78
CA GLY A 156 -17.60 -4.19 -14.98
C GLY A 156 -16.41 -5.09 -14.70
N ASP A 157 -16.02 -5.86 -15.72
CA ASP A 157 -15.04 -6.94 -15.58
C ASP A 157 -13.59 -6.45 -15.48
N ASN A 158 -13.36 -5.16 -15.74
CA ASN A 158 -12.04 -4.54 -15.79
C ASN A 158 -11.86 -3.38 -14.81
N ASP A 159 -12.83 -3.14 -13.91
CA ASP A 159 -12.80 -2.06 -12.91
C ASP A 159 -12.60 -0.63 -13.47
N LEU A 160 -12.86 -0.38 -14.76
CA LEU A 160 -12.72 0.95 -15.37
C LEU A 160 -13.93 1.86 -15.11
N ASP A 161 -15.11 1.29 -14.83
CA ASP A 161 -16.31 2.07 -14.52
C ASP A 161 -16.32 2.44 -13.02
N LEU A 162 -15.63 3.52 -12.67
CA LEU A 162 -15.55 4.02 -11.29
C LEU A 162 -16.88 4.66 -10.85
N VAL A 163 -17.48 4.09 -9.81
CA VAL A 163 -18.79 4.52 -9.29
C VAL A 163 -18.64 5.51 -8.15
N ALA A 164 -17.69 5.28 -7.26
CA ALA A 164 -17.48 6.10 -6.08
C ALA A 164 -16.06 5.93 -5.53
N VAL A 165 -15.61 6.94 -4.78
CA VAL A 165 -14.41 6.91 -3.96
C VAL A 165 -14.79 7.45 -2.58
N THR A 166 -14.35 6.76 -1.52
CA THR A 166 -14.57 7.20 -0.14
C THR A 166 -13.27 7.19 0.64
N ASP A 167 -13.06 8.15 1.52
CA ASP A 167 -11.92 8.12 2.44
C ASP A 167 -12.19 7.14 3.58
N SER A 168 -11.20 6.30 3.85
CA SER A 168 -11.19 5.39 5.00
C SER A 168 -10.66 6.12 6.23
N LYS A 169 -11.19 5.76 7.40
CA LYS A 169 -10.66 6.27 8.67
C LYS A 169 -9.24 5.75 8.88
N VAL A 170 -8.35 6.65 9.27
CA VAL A 170 -6.98 6.36 9.67
C VAL A 170 -6.83 6.77 11.13
N VAL A 171 -6.37 5.86 11.99
CA VAL A 171 -6.18 6.12 13.41
C VAL A 171 -4.80 5.67 13.84
N ARG A 172 -4.08 6.48 14.62
CA ARG A 172 -2.82 6.04 15.22
C ARG A 172 -3.09 5.02 16.32
N ILE A 173 -2.44 3.87 16.25
CA ILE A 173 -2.62 2.79 17.22
C ILE A 173 -1.97 3.18 18.55
N ASN A 174 -2.65 2.89 19.65
CA ASN A 174 -2.26 3.24 21.03
C ASN A 174 -2.21 4.75 21.31
N GLU A 175 -2.67 5.58 20.38
CA GLU A 175 -2.99 6.97 20.62
C GLU A 175 -4.52 7.05 20.73
N GLY A 176 -5.04 7.74 21.76
CA GLY A 176 -6.47 7.93 21.88
C GLY A 176 -7.03 8.62 20.62
N ASN A 177 -8.26 8.32 20.23
CA ASN A 177 -8.90 9.04 19.13
C ASN A 177 -9.17 10.48 19.56
N VAL A 178 -8.28 11.40 19.17
CA VAL A 178 -8.41 12.84 19.43
C VAL A 178 -9.21 13.58 18.35
N GLY A 179 -9.74 12.85 17.37
CA GLY A 179 -10.35 13.43 16.17
C GLY A 179 -9.30 13.95 15.19
N ASP A 180 -9.65 13.92 13.91
CA ASP A 180 -8.99 14.74 12.88
C ASP A 180 -9.72 16.10 12.78
#